data_AF-A0A4P6EQE0-F1
#
_entry.id   AF-A0A4P6EQE0-F1
#
_cell.length_a   1.000
_cell.length_b   1.000
_cell.length_c   1.000
_cell.angle_alpha   90.00
_cell.angle_beta   90.00
_cell.angle_gamma   90.00
#
_symmetry.space_group_name_H-M   'P 1'
#
loop_
_entity.id
_entity.type
_entity.pdbx_description
1 polymer ?
#
loop_
_entity_poly.entity_id
_entity_poly.type
_entity_poly.pdbx_seq_one_letter_code
_entity_poly.pdbx_strand_id
1 'polypeptide(L)'
;MAENPNAENPYLPSAAPFHNEGKTVAAWVAMIGVTLGAIIAAVGFLSPTLWIIVAGAVVVVASLIAGAVLRGMGLGQPGAAVGERRA
;
A
#
# COMPACT_ATOMS: atom_id res chain seq x y z
N MET A 1 4.85 40.39 -18.93
CA MET A 1 3.96 39.23 -18.72
C MET A 1 4.69 38.31 -17.77
N ALA A 2 4.11 37.96 -16.62
CA ALA A 2 4.72 36.97 -15.73
C ALA A 2 4.51 35.59 -16.38
N GLU A 3 5.62 34.95 -16.77
CA GLU A 3 5.62 33.55 -17.20
C GLU A 3 5.01 32.71 -16.08
N ASN A 4 3.91 32.00 -16.36
CA ASN A 4 3.36 31.04 -15.40
C ASN A 4 4.19 29.76 -15.52
N PRO A 5 5.02 29.38 -14.54
CA PRO A 5 5.85 28.18 -14.62
C PRO A 5 5.04 26.88 -14.73
N ASN A 6 3.74 26.92 -14.45
CA ASN A 6 2.82 25.78 -14.65
C ASN A 6 2.31 25.67 -16.10
N ALA A 7 2.63 26.62 -16.98
CA ALA A 7 2.24 26.59 -18.39
C ALA A 7 3.18 25.75 -19.27
N GLU A 8 4.27 25.19 -18.71
CA GLU A 8 5.39 24.67 -19.50
C GLU A 8 5.23 23.22 -19.99
N ASN A 9 4.32 22.39 -19.45
CA ASN A 9 4.09 21.05 -20.01
C ASN A 9 2.73 20.40 -19.65
N PRO A 10 1.75 20.34 -20.58
CA PRO A 10 0.44 19.73 -20.35
C PRO A 10 0.46 18.25 -19.94
N TYR A 11 1.60 17.57 -20.13
CA TYR A 11 1.74 16.13 -19.90
C TYR A 11 2.34 15.77 -18.54
N LEU A 12 2.76 16.74 -17.73
CA LEU A 12 3.29 16.47 -16.40
C LEU A 12 2.16 16.36 -15.36
N PRO A 13 2.26 15.42 -14.41
CA PRO A 13 1.31 15.33 -13.30
C PRO A 13 1.37 16.59 -12.43
N SER A 14 0.23 16.93 -11.82
CA SER A 14 0.05 18.14 -11.01
C SER A 14 0.93 18.23 -9.76
N ALA A 15 1.59 17.15 -9.37
CA ALA A 15 2.57 17.13 -8.28
C ALA A 15 3.66 16.10 -8.56
N ALA A 16 4.87 16.38 -8.07
CA ALA A 16 5.94 15.39 -8.05
C ALA A 16 5.51 14.17 -7.22
N PRO A 17 5.80 12.93 -7.69
CA PRO A 17 5.58 11.72 -6.89
C PRO A 17 6.29 11.79 -5.54
N PHE A 18 5.69 11.19 -4.52
CA PHE A 18 6.35 11.05 -3.22
C PHE A 18 7.61 10.17 -3.33
N HIS A 19 8.71 10.58 -2.69
CA HIS A 19 9.98 9.84 -2.62
C HIS A 19 9.93 8.62 -1.68
N ASN A 20 8.84 7.88 -1.70
CA ASN A 20 8.69 6.69 -0.90
C ASN A 20 8.73 5.41 -1.74
N GLU A 21 8.64 5.43 -3.07
CA GLU A 21 8.79 4.26 -3.98
C GLU A 21 8.14 2.95 -3.48
N GLY A 22 7.00 3.05 -2.77
CA GLY A 22 6.33 1.90 -2.14
C GLY A 22 6.90 1.44 -0.78
N LYS A 23 7.99 2.03 -0.30
CA LYS A 23 8.69 1.76 0.97
C LYS A 23 8.00 2.37 2.20
N THR A 24 6.68 2.32 2.27
CA THR A 24 5.95 2.75 3.48
C THR A 24 5.78 1.58 4.44
N VAL A 25 5.73 1.85 5.74
CA VAL A 25 5.54 0.81 6.76
C VAL A 25 4.21 0.08 6.53
N ALA A 26 3.15 0.83 6.23
CA ALA A 26 1.84 0.25 5.92
C ALA A 26 1.89 -0.71 4.71
N ALA A 27 2.63 -0.34 3.65
CA ALA A 27 2.76 -1.17 2.46
C ALA A 27 3.58 -2.44 2.72
N TRP A 28 4.70 -2.35 3.43
CA TRP A 28 5.54 -3.52 3.74
C TRP A 28 4.85 -4.49 4.70
N VAL A 29 4.11 -3.99 5.70
CA VAL A 29 3.33 -4.84 6.62
C VAL A 29 2.25 -5.60 5.84
N ALA A 30 1.50 -4.93 4.97
CA ALA A 30 0.51 -5.58 4.13
C ALA A 30 1.15 -6.61 3.18
N MET A 31 2.24 -6.25 2.50
CA MET A 31 2.93 -7.11 1.54
C MET A 31 3.46 -8.40 2.19
N ILE A 32 4.23 -8.27 3.27
CA ILE A 32 4.82 -9.41 3.98
C ILE A 32 3.71 -10.29 4.54
N GLY A 33 2.72 -9.68 5.21
CA GLY A 33 1.62 -10.42 5.84
C GLY A 33 0.75 -11.19 4.84
N VAL A 34 0.37 -10.57 3.72
CA VAL A 34 -0.38 -11.24 2.64
C VAL A 34 0.47 -12.36 2.01
N THR A 35 1.76 -12.13 1.81
CA THR A 35 2.68 -13.15 1.27
C THR A 35 2.75 -14.37 2.20
N LEU A 36 2.88 -14.15 3.50
CA LEU A 36 2.88 -15.23 4.50
C LEU A 36 1.55 -15.99 4.53
N GLY A 37 0.43 -15.29 4.48
CA GLY A 37 -0.90 -15.92 4.42
C GLY A 37 -1.08 -16.77 3.15
N ALA A 38 -0.60 -16.30 2.01
CA ALA A 38 -0.61 -17.05 0.75
C ALA A 38 0.26 -18.30 0.82
N ILE A 39 1.46 -18.22 1.41
CA ILE A 39 2.34 -19.37 1.62
C ILE A 39 1.66 -20.42 2.51
N ILE A 40 1.03 -20.00 3.62
CA ILE A 40 0.29 -20.91 4.53
C ILE A 40 -0.85 -21.59 3.77
N ALA A 41 -1.65 -20.83 3.01
CA ALA A 41 -2.75 -21.39 2.22
C ALA A 41 -2.24 -22.40 1.17
N ALA A 42 -1.14 -22.08 0.48
CA ALA A 42 -0.51 -22.98 -0.49
C ALA A 42 -0.11 -24.33 0.14
N VAL A 43 0.48 -24.32 1.35
CA VAL A 43 0.77 -25.56 2.12
C VAL A 43 -0.51 -26.34 2.40
N GLY A 44 -1.62 -25.66 2.71
CA GLY A 44 -2.92 -26.29 2.90
C GLY A 44 -3.51 -26.94 1.65
N PHE A 45 -3.08 -26.54 0.45
CA PHE A 45 -3.43 -27.22 -0.80
C PHE A 45 -2.54 -28.43 -1.08
N LEU A 46 -1.28 -28.44 -0.62
CA LEU A 46 -0.38 -29.59 -0.75
C LEU A 46 -0.83 -30.78 0.11
N SER A 47 -1.31 -30.49 1.32
CA SER A 47 -1.94 -31.46 2.20
C SER A 47 -3.37 -30.97 2.44
N PRO A 48 -4.38 -31.46 1.69
CA PRO A 48 -5.70 -30.84 1.50
C PRO A 48 -6.50 -30.73 2.81
N THR A 49 -6.06 -29.79 3.64
CA THR A 49 -6.47 -29.60 5.02
C THR A 49 -7.13 -28.24 5.06
N LEU A 50 -8.47 -28.26 5.04
CA LEU A 50 -9.27 -27.03 5.01
C LEU A 50 -8.85 -26.04 6.10
N TRP A 51 -8.48 -26.52 7.29
CA TRP A 51 -8.05 -25.68 8.41
C TRP A 51 -6.77 -24.88 8.13
N ILE A 52 -5.82 -25.43 7.37
CA ILE A 52 -4.58 -24.71 6.99
C ILE A 52 -4.91 -23.61 5.97
N ILE A 53 -5.81 -23.91 5.04
CA ILE A 53 -6.29 -22.93 4.04
C ILE A 53 -7.01 -21.77 4.75
N VAL A 54 -7.90 -22.08 5.70
CA VAL A 54 -8.60 -21.08 6.52
C VAL A 54 -7.61 -20.24 7.33
N ALA A 55 -6.60 -20.87 7.94
CA ALA A 55 -5.56 -20.15 8.68
C ALA A 55 -4.81 -19.15 7.77
N GLY A 56 -4.43 -19.57 6.56
CA GLY A 56 -3.80 -18.68 5.57
C GLY A 56 -4.71 -17.50 5.19
N ALA A 57 -5.99 -17.76 4.94
CA ALA A 57 -6.97 -16.71 4.64
C ALA A 57 -7.15 -15.70 5.78
N VAL A 58 -7.19 -16.17 7.04
CA VAL A 58 -7.26 -15.30 8.23
C VAL A 58 -6.03 -14.40 8.32
N VAL A 59 -4.83 -14.92 8.05
CA VAL A 59 -3.59 -14.13 8.03
C VAL A 59 -3.64 -13.05 6.96
N VAL A 60 -4.15 -13.35 5.75
CA VAL A 60 -4.34 -12.35 4.69
C VAL A 60 -5.26 -11.23 5.15
N VAL A 61 -6.45 -11.58 5.67
CA VAL A 61 -7.44 -10.59 6.12
C VAL A 61 -6.87 -9.73 7.26
N ALA A 62 -6.21 -10.33 8.24
CA ALA A 62 -5.57 -9.61 9.35
C ALA A 62 -4.49 -8.65 8.85
N SER A 63 -3.70 -9.05 7.85
CA SER A 63 -2.63 -8.23 7.26
C SER A 63 -3.19 -7.02 6.51
N LEU A 64 -4.30 -7.20 5.79
CA LEU A 64 -4.99 -6.10 5.11
C LEU A 64 -5.56 -5.09 6.12
N ILE A 65 -6.16 -5.58 7.20
CA ILE A 65 -6.67 -4.73 8.29
C ILE A 65 -5.50 -3.96 8.92
N ALA A 66 -4.41 -4.63 9.27
CA ALA A 66 -3.22 -3.99 9.82
C ALA A 66 -2.65 -2.90 8.89
N GLY A 67 -2.51 -3.19 7.60
CA GLY A 67 -2.08 -2.22 6.59
C GLY A 67 -3.00 -1.00 6.50
N ALA A 68 -4.33 -1.21 6.54
CA ALA A 68 -5.30 -0.12 6.53
C ALA A 68 -5.22 0.75 7.80
N VAL A 69 -5.07 0.14 8.97
CA VAL A 69 -4.89 0.86 10.24
C VAL A 69 -3.60 1.69 10.22
N LEU A 70 -2.48 1.10 9.80
CA LEU A 70 -1.20 1.81 9.68
C LEU A 70 -1.28 2.98 8.71
N ARG A 71 -1.99 2.81 7.58
CA ARG A 71 -2.25 3.91 6.64
C ARG A 71 -3.05 5.04 7.31
N GLY A 72 -4.09 4.71 8.07
CA GLY A 72 -4.88 5.69 8.83
C GLY A 72 -4.05 6.44 9.89
N MET A 73 -3.03 5.80 10.45
CA MET A 73 -2.08 6.40 11.39
C MET A 73 -0.99 7.26 10.71
N GLY A 74 -1.03 7.44 9.39
CA GLY A 74 -0.04 8.23 8.64
C GLY A 74 1.25 7.46 8.31
N LEU A 75 1.30 6.15 8.56
CA LEU A 75 2.44 5.28 8.22
C LEU A 75 2.38 4.73 6.79
N GLY A 76 1.42 5.20 6.00
CA GLY A 76 1.27 4.92 4.57
C GLY A 76 1.66 6.13 3.70
N GLN A 77 1.41 6.01 2.40
CA GLN A 77 1.68 7.12 1.47
C GLN A 77 0.66 8.25 1.68
N PRO A 78 1.09 9.52 1.77
CA PRO A 78 0.19 10.65 1.86
C PRO A 78 -0.73 10.73 0.63
N GLY A 79 -1.96 11.20 0.82
CA GLY A 79 -2.88 11.45 -0.30
C GLY A 79 -2.42 12.65 -1.15
N ALA A 80 -2.71 12.62 -2.45
CA ALA A 80 -2.34 13.67 -3.40
C ALA A 80 -2.78 15.09 -2.96
N ALA A 81 -3.91 15.20 -2.26
CA ALA A 81 -4.45 16.47 -1.75
C ALA A 81 -3.56 17.16 -0.68
N VAL A 82 -2.58 16.48 -0.10
CA VAL A 82 -1.67 17.10 0.88
C VAL A 82 -0.60 17.97 0.21
N GLY A 83 -0.35 17.78 -1.10
CA GLY A 83 0.61 18.58 -1.87
C GLY A 83 0.15 20.02 -2.16
N GLU A 84 -1.15 20.30 -2.07
CA GLU A 84 -1.74 21.59 -2.46
C GLU A 84 -1.70 22.64 -1.33
N ARG A 85 -1.47 22.23 -0.07
CA ARG A 85 -1.50 23.13 1.11
C ARG A 85 -0.19 23.84 1.45
N ARG A 86 0.85 23.73 0.60
CA ARG A 86 2.18 24.34 0.82
C ARG A 86 2.71 25.15 -0.37
N ALA A 87 1.81 25.61 -1.25
CA ALA A 87 2.13 26.59 -2.29
C ALA A 87 1.66 27.99 -1.85
#